data_AF-C0NAL9-F1
#
_entry.id   AF-C0NAL9-F1
#
_cell.length_a   1.000
_cell.length_b   1.000
_cell.length_c   1.000
_cell.angle_alpha   90.00
_cell.angle_beta   90.00
_cell.angle_gamma   90.00
#
_symmetry.space_group_name_H-M   'P 1'
#
loop_
_entity.id
_entity.type
_entity.pdbx_description
1 polymer ?
#
loop_
_entity_poly.entity_id
_entity_poly.type
_entity_poly.pdbx_seq_one_letter_code
_entity_poly.pdbx_strand_id
1 'polypeptide(L)'
;MTRLDRYLDRYRLTSIYVLILFFAAFVLSEPVQYCRFGHRENGPSEVDFCMGVTMHYNVSSNHHDMYLTMEIPRESALGWTAIGTGSSMKGSLMVIVYGNPSDQHDPIVSIRTVDGHSQPKLVSQDQMGGTDLRVLQASWVQGTRGMTVAKIALVCLSCEKWPGAPISAQAPSQPWIWAWNDNQDFQVFSYDAHLRMHKHHAKNGGWGVFYVDMARSVSTVESAPSLPPIRTGISRLGTSDSPTSAGGLVSSIRENVMQSIHGFVMFIAFFILFPLGTIAMRSGSSKSFKYHWSIQLVAALFAWSGAIIGLLMDHNINTLHQWIGVFLGAYLFIQGLLGWQHHRVFVRIRRRHWVSYSHIWFGRLTLVLGWTNIITGMLLSGTSTTWIASMAGLIAVNALVLSFWIWKASRRQLRTKVSPADEAASQSLWPDPKQGEYFALGTIDEDDGTDSEGERENKKNNRAPYDPVRESSGQ
;
A
#
# COMPACT_ATOMS: atom_id res chain seq x y z
N MET A 1 -0.83 -55.12 39.31
CA MET A 1 0.13 -54.04 39.02
C MET A 1 0.85 -53.66 40.29
N THR A 2 2.02 -54.26 40.49
CA THR A 2 2.83 -54.05 41.69
C THR A 2 3.56 -52.70 41.60
N ARG A 3 4.04 -52.20 42.73
CA ARG A 3 4.74 -50.89 42.83
C ARG A 3 5.93 -50.76 41.87
N LEU A 4 6.48 -51.89 41.41
CA LEU A 4 7.58 -51.98 40.43
C LEU A 4 7.17 -51.51 39.02
N ASP A 5 5.97 -51.87 38.55
CA ASP A 5 5.48 -51.53 37.21
C ASP A 5 5.39 -50.00 37.02
N ARG A 6 4.89 -49.29 38.03
CA ARG A 6 4.80 -47.82 38.02
C ARG A 6 6.17 -47.12 38.00
N TYR A 7 7.22 -47.76 38.52
CA TYR A 7 8.56 -47.19 38.54
C TYR A 7 9.25 -47.36 37.18
N LEU A 8 9.06 -48.51 36.54
CA LEU A 8 9.58 -48.80 35.20
C LEU A 8 8.94 -47.91 34.12
N ASP A 9 7.63 -47.66 34.19
CA ASP A 9 6.95 -46.77 33.23
C ASP A 9 7.42 -45.32 33.33
N ARG A 10 7.62 -44.80 34.54
CA ARG A 10 8.18 -43.45 34.72
C ARG A 10 9.60 -43.34 34.16
N TYR A 11 10.44 -44.34 34.38
CA TYR A 11 11.82 -44.34 33.89
C TYR A 11 11.89 -44.42 32.37
N ARG A 12 11.01 -45.22 31.74
CA ARG A 12 10.88 -45.31 30.27
C ARG A 12 10.40 -43.99 29.67
N LEU A 13 9.38 -43.37 30.25
CA LEU A 13 8.89 -42.06 29.79
C LEU A 13 9.97 -40.99 29.91
N THR A 14 10.68 -40.90 31.06
CA THR A 14 11.78 -39.93 31.21
C THR A 14 12.92 -40.19 30.23
N SER A 15 13.27 -41.44 29.95
CA SER A 15 14.33 -41.76 29.00
C SER A 15 13.95 -41.36 27.57
N ILE A 16 12.68 -41.54 27.17
CA ILE A 16 12.16 -41.07 25.88
C ILE A 16 12.15 -39.54 25.82
N TYR A 17 11.70 -38.84 26.88
CA TYR A 17 11.73 -37.37 26.91
C TYR A 17 13.15 -36.81 26.84
N VAL A 18 14.11 -37.44 27.54
CA VAL A 18 15.53 -37.07 27.47
C VAL A 18 16.09 -37.36 26.06
N LEU A 19 15.71 -38.47 25.42
CA LEU A 19 16.11 -38.76 24.03
C LEU A 19 15.53 -37.72 23.06
N ILE A 20 14.25 -37.37 23.19
CA ILE A 20 13.59 -36.35 22.34
C ILE A 20 14.24 -34.99 22.57
N LEU A 21 14.56 -34.61 23.82
CA LEU A 21 15.29 -33.38 24.14
C LEU A 21 16.73 -33.40 23.62
N PHE A 22 17.42 -34.54 23.66
CA PHE A 22 18.75 -34.70 23.06
C PHE A 22 18.72 -34.60 21.53
N PHE A 23 17.68 -35.14 20.88
CA PHE A 23 17.48 -34.99 19.44
C PHE A 23 17.03 -33.57 19.05
N ALA A 24 16.33 -32.84 19.94
CA ALA A 24 15.91 -31.45 19.70
C ALA A 24 17.01 -30.40 19.96
N ALA A 25 18.09 -30.76 20.66
CA ALA A 25 19.15 -29.81 21.03
C ALA A 25 20.24 -29.61 19.96
N PHE A 26 20.23 -30.39 18.87
CA PHE A 26 20.97 -29.99 17.68
C PHE A 26 20.16 -28.89 16.99
N VAL A 27 20.49 -27.63 17.28
CA VAL A 27 20.12 -26.50 16.43
C VAL A 27 20.93 -26.67 15.13
N LEU A 28 20.49 -27.59 14.28
CA LEU A 28 20.92 -27.60 12.89
C LEU A 28 20.47 -26.25 12.31
N SER A 29 21.37 -25.54 11.65
CA SER A 29 21.00 -24.35 10.90
C SER A 29 19.83 -24.70 9.98
N GLU A 30 18.72 -23.98 10.14
CA GLU A 30 17.58 -24.16 9.24
C GLU A 30 17.85 -23.35 7.97
N PRO A 31 17.83 -23.97 6.78
CA PRO A 31 18.07 -23.24 5.55
C PRO A 31 17.00 -22.16 5.36
N VAL A 32 17.42 -20.94 4.99
CA VAL A 32 16.50 -19.89 4.54
C VAL A 32 16.36 -19.94 3.03
N GLN A 33 15.17 -19.66 2.53
CA GLN A 33 14.88 -19.62 1.10
C GLN A 33 13.83 -18.57 0.77
N TYR A 34 14.05 -17.83 -0.31
CA TYR A 34 13.07 -16.96 -0.93
C TYR A 34 12.97 -17.28 -2.43
N CYS A 35 11.76 -17.54 -2.91
CA CYS A 35 11.48 -17.78 -4.31
C CYS A 35 10.30 -16.94 -4.80
N ARG A 36 10.40 -16.54 -6.06
CA ARG A 36 9.34 -15.98 -6.87
C ARG A 36 9.12 -16.93 -8.03
N PHE A 37 7.88 -17.40 -8.21
CA PHE A 37 7.49 -18.31 -9.28
C PHE A 37 6.66 -17.54 -10.31
N GLY A 38 7.35 -16.72 -11.11
CA GLY A 38 6.75 -15.82 -12.09
C GLY A 38 6.68 -16.39 -13.51
N HIS A 39 7.25 -17.57 -13.77
CA HIS A 39 7.23 -18.19 -15.07
C HIS A 39 5.79 -18.53 -15.50
N ARG A 40 5.39 -18.01 -16.67
CA ARG A 40 4.07 -18.22 -17.27
C ARG A 40 4.27 -18.53 -18.75
N GLU A 41 3.78 -19.69 -19.20
CA GLU A 41 3.73 -20.06 -20.63
C GLU A 41 2.86 -19.09 -21.43
N ASN A 42 1.75 -18.63 -20.83
CA ASN A 42 0.80 -17.70 -21.43
C ASN A 42 0.55 -16.54 -20.46
N GLY A 43 1.09 -15.36 -20.76
CA GLY A 43 0.86 -14.15 -19.98
C GLY A 43 2.06 -13.20 -19.94
N PRO A 44 1.94 -12.05 -19.26
CA PRO A 44 3.09 -11.18 -19.05
C PRO A 44 4.11 -11.88 -18.16
N SER A 45 5.37 -11.85 -18.58
CA SER A 45 6.49 -12.40 -17.81
C SER A 45 6.60 -11.70 -16.45
N GLU A 46 6.69 -12.49 -15.39
CA GLU A 46 6.98 -12.07 -14.03
C GLU A 46 8.32 -12.66 -13.57
N VAL A 47 8.92 -12.03 -12.56
CA VAL A 47 10.23 -12.47 -12.06
C VAL A 47 10.18 -13.91 -11.58
N ASP A 48 11.10 -14.74 -12.06
CA ASP A 48 11.26 -16.12 -11.60
C ASP A 48 12.69 -16.35 -11.11
N PHE A 49 12.83 -16.62 -9.82
CA PHE A 49 14.09 -17.01 -9.21
C PHE A 49 13.86 -17.61 -7.84
N CYS A 50 14.82 -18.42 -7.40
CA CYS A 50 14.98 -18.84 -6.02
C CYS A 50 16.35 -18.41 -5.51
N MET A 51 16.42 -18.08 -4.22
CA MET A 51 17.68 -17.93 -3.51
C MET A 51 17.62 -18.62 -2.15
N GLY A 52 18.76 -19.11 -1.69
CA GLY A 52 18.94 -19.70 -0.38
C GLY A 52 20.20 -19.17 0.28
N VAL A 53 20.17 -18.97 1.59
CA VAL A 53 21.31 -18.47 2.37
C VAL A 53 21.59 -19.37 3.56
N THR A 54 22.85 -19.50 3.92
CA THR A 54 23.31 -20.09 5.18
C THR A 54 24.47 -19.26 5.70
N MET A 55 24.39 -18.88 6.97
CA MET A 55 25.47 -18.20 7.66
C MET A 55 26.34 -19.23 8.37
N HIS A 56 27.64 -19.00 8.45
CA HIS A 56 28.57 -19.88 9.14
C HIS A 56 29.55 -19.05 9.95
N TYR A 57 29.68 -19.35 11.24
CA TYR A 57 30.67 -18.68 12.07
C TYR A 57 32.06 -19.24 11.81
N ASN A 58 32.93 -18.43 11.21
CA ASN A 58 34.29 -18.83 10.88
C ASN A 58 35.24 -18.48 12.03
N VAL A 59 35.60 -19.50 12.82
CA VAL A 59 36.47 -19.40 14.01
C VAL A 59 37.81 -18.73 13.73
N SER A 60 38.38 -18.95 12.53
CA SER A 60 39.69 -18.39 12.16
C SER A 60 39.63 -16.88 11.93
N SER A 61 38.52 -16.38 11.38
CA SER A 61 38.34 -14.95 11.14
C SER A 61 37.60 -14.23 12.27
N ASN A 62 36.93 -14.96 13.18
CA ASN A 62 36.01 -14.44 14.17
C ASN A 62 34.85 -13.60 13.56
N HIS A 63 34.42 -13.96 12.35
CA HIS A 63 33.30 -13.34 11.64
C HIS A 63 32.44 -14.41 10.97
N HIS A 64 31.25 -14.01 10.51
CA HIS A 64 30.37 -14.92 9.78
C HIS A 64 30.59 -14.86 8.27
N ASP A 65 30.70 -16.03 7.66
CA ASP A 65 30.68 -16.23 6.22
C ASP A 65 29.23 -16.46 5.75
N MET A 66 28.87 -15.93 4.58
CA MET A 66 27.55 -16.10 3.98
C MET A 66 27.67 -16.96 2.72
N TYR A 67 27.06 -18.14 2.75
CA TYR A 67 26.89 -19.01 1.59
C TYR A 67 25.54 -18.72 0.94
N LEU A 68 25.57 -18.43 -0.36
CA LEU A 68 24.40 -18.04 -1.14
C LEU A 68 24.27 -18.96 -2.35
N THR A 69 23.07 -19.46 -2.60
CA THR A 69 22.72 -20.18 -3.84
C THR A 69 21.57 -19.47 -4.52
N MET A 70 21.60 -19.40 -5.84
CA MET A 70 20.54 -18.86 -6.68
C MET A 70 20.22 -19.83 -7.82
N GLU A 71 18.93 -19.96 -8.12
CA GLU A 71 18.43 -20.70 -9.28
C GLU A 71 17.49 -19.78 -10.07
N ILE A 72 17.78 -19.57 -11.35
CA ILE A 72 17.07 -18.61 -12.20
C ILE A 72 16.68 -19.32 -13.51
N PRO A 73 15.41 -19.70 -13.69
CA PRO A 73 14.92 -20.25 -14.95
C PRO A 73 15.09 -19.24 -16.09
N ARG A 74 15.62 -19.69 -17.23
CA ARG A 74 15.90 -18.84 -18.40
C ARG A 74 15.56 -19.58 -19.70
N GLU A 75 14.75 -18.94 -20.53
CA GLU A 75 14.37 -19.44 -21.85
C GLU A 75 15.13 -18.75 -22.99
N SER A 76 15.70 -17.57 -22.73
CA SER A 76 16.43 -16.78 -23.73
C SER A 76 17.60 -16.02 -23.13
N ALA A 77 18.40 -15.45 -24.04
CA ALA A 77 19.48 -14.51 -23.75
C ALA A 77 19.00 -13.18 -23.15
N LEU A 78 17.71 -12.85 -23.27
CA LEU A 78 17.18 -11.56 -22.88
C LEU A 78 17.14 -11.40 -21.37
N GLY A 79 17.55 -10.22 -20.93
CA GLY A 79 17.30 -9.76 -19.58
C GLY A 79 18.33 -10.20 -18.55
N TRP A 80 18.10 -9.75 -17.32
CA TRP A 80 18.95 -9.99 -16.16
C TRP A 80 18.07 -10.10 -14.91
N THR A 81 18.57 -10.83 -13.91
CA THR A 81 17.91 -11.00 -12.62
C THR A 81 18.93 -10.74 -11.53
N ALA A 82 18.54 -9.97 -10.51
CA ALA A 82 19.42 -9.52 -9.46
C ALA A 82 18.79 -9.69 -8.08
N ILE A 83 19.66 -9.94 -7.10
CA ILE A 83 19.36 -9.76 -5.69
C ILE A 83 20.44 -8.90 -5.05
N GLY A 84 20.14 -8.27 -3.92
CA GLY A 84 21.12 -7.52 -3.15
C GLY A 84 20.75 -7.41 -1.68
N THR A 85 21.77 -7.26 -0.83
CA THR A 85 21.57 -7.05 0.60
C THR A 85 21.12 -5.62 0.89
N GLY A 86 20.31 -5.40 1.92
CA GLY A 86 19.81 -4.07 2.28
C GLY A 86 18.40 -3.78 1.74
N SER A 87 17.88 -2.60 2.07
CA SER A 87 16.53 -2.14 1.72
C SER A 87 16.46 -1.29 0.45
N SER A 88 17.61 -0.87 -0.08
CA SER A 88 17.74 -0.04 -1.27
C SER A 88 19.05 -0.35 -2.00
N MET A 89 19.20 0.10 -3.25
CA MET A 89 20.41 -0.16 -4.04
C MET A 89 21.67 0.49 -3.44
N LYS A 90 21.53 1.63 -2.77
CA LYS A 90 22.65 2.38 -2.19
C LYS A 90 23.33 1.54 -1.10
N GLY A 91 24.61 1.24 -1.31
CA GLY A 91 25.42 0.40 -0.45
C GLY A 91 25.04 -1.09 -0.51
N SER A 92 24.11 -1.50 -1.37
CA SER A 92 23.74 -2.92 -1.49
C SER A 92 24.87 -3.73 -2.11
N LEU A 93 25.16 -4.91 -1.56
CA LEU A 93 25.98 -5.91 -2.22
C LEU A 93 25.08 -6.70 -3.17
N MET A 94 25.15 -6.38 -4.47
CA MET A 94 24.25 -6.92 -5.49
C MET A 94 24.92 -8.03 -6.31
N VAL A 95 24.18 -9.12 -6.52
CA VAL A 95 24.53 -10.21 -7.43
C VAL A 95 23.56 -10.14 -8.60
N ILE A 96 24.09 -9.88 -9.80
CA ILE A 96 23.33 -9.69 -11.03
C ILE A 96 23.70 -10.79 -12.02
N VAL A 97 22.71 -11.54 -12.49
CA VAL A 97 22.90 -12.73 -13.33
C VAL A 97 22.24 -12.54 -14.69
N TYR A 98 23.01 -12.80 -15.75
CA TYR A 98 22.54 -12.78 -17.14
C TYR A 98 23.43 -13.65 -18.01
N GLY A 99 22.94 -14.01 -19.19
CA GLY A 99 23.65 -14.83 -20.14
C GLY A 99 22.67 -15.56 -21.06
N ASN A 100 23.23 -16.28 -22.02
CA ASN A 100 22.47 -17.06 -22.97
C ASN A 100 22.60 -18.56 -22.66
N PRO A 101 21.50 -19.24 -22.30
CA PRO A 101 21.50 -20.69 -22.07
C PRO A 101 21.92 -21.53 -23.28
N SER A 102 21.82 -20.97 -24.49
CA SER A 102 22.18 -21.66 -25.74
C SER A 102 23.65 -21.52 -26.12
N ASP A 103 24.37 -20.59 -25.48
CA ASP A 103 25.80 -20.43 -25.72
C ASP A 103 26.59 -21.45 -24.88
N GLN A 104 27.76 -21.86 -25.36
CA GLN A 104 28.68 -22.76 -24.64
C GLN A 104 29.37 -22.09 -23.43
N HIS A 105 28.98 -20.86 -23.09
CA HIS A 105 29.56 -20.07 -22.01
C HIS A 105 28.65 -20.09 -20.78
N ASP A 106 29.28 -20.15 -19.61
CA ASP A 106 28.60 -20.05 -18.32
C ASP A 106 27.89 -18.69 -18.14
N PRO A 107 26.81 -18.63 -17.32
CA PRO A 107 26.14 -17.37 -17.02
C PRO A 107 27.09 -16.37 -16.36
N ILE A 108 26.95 -15.10 -16.73
CA ILE A 108 27.69 -14.01 -16.10
C ILE A 108 27.10 -13.74 -14.73
N VAL A 109 27.97 -13.74 -13.71
CA VAL A 109 27.65 -13.33 -12.34
C VAL A 109 28.39 -12.03 -12.05
N SER A 110 27.67 -10.92 -12.15
CA SER A 110 28.21 -9.59 -11.95
C SER A 110 27.95 -9.11 -10.53
N ILE A 111 29.01 -8.78 -9.81
CA ILE A 111 28.96 -8.31 -8.42
C ILE A 111 29.07 -6.80 -8.41
N ARG A 112 28.01 -6.10 -7.96
CA ARG A 112 27.90 -4.65 -8.09
C ARG A 112 27.47 -3.95 -6.80
N THR A 113 27.80 -2.66 -6.70
CA THR A 113 27.32 -1.73 -5.67
C THR A 113 27.10 -0.34 -6.27
N VAL A 114 26.46 0.55 -5.51
CA VAL A 114 26.30 1.98 -5.85
C VAL A 114 26.19 2.83 -4.60
N ASP A 115 26.61 4.09 -4.64
CA ASP A 115 26.59 5.05 -3.53
C ASP A 115 25.40 6.03 -3.58
N GLY A 116 24.56 5.97 -4.61
CA GLY A 116 23.41 6.84 -4.82
C GLY A 116 22.42 6.33 -5.87
N HIS A 117 21.64 7.26 -6.45
CA HIS A 117 20.59 6.96 -7.45
C HIS A 117 21.17 6.79 -8.87
N SER A 118 22.18 5.93 -9.01
CA SER A 118 22.82 5.62 -10.28
C SER A 118 22.76 4.13 -10.57
N GLN A 119 23.06 3.75 -11.80
CA GLN A 119 23.24 2.34 -12.14
C GLN A 119 24.40 1.74 -11.31
N PRO A 120 24.25 0.51 -10.78
CA PRO A 120 25.32 -0.18 -10.08
C PRO A 120 26.53 -0.46 -10.97
N LYS A 121 27.72 -0.32 -10.38
CA LYS A 121 29.02 -0.59 -10.99
C LYS A 121 29.66 -1.79 -10.31
N LEU A 122 30.61 -2.44 -10.99
CA LEU A 122 31.39 -3.53 -10.40
C LEU A 122 32.02 -3.09 -9.08
N VAL A 123 31.94 -3.95 -8.07
CA VAL A 123 32.61 -3.73 -6.78
C VAL A 123 34.12 -3.84 -6.99
N SER A 124 34.86 -2.81 -6.60
CA SER A 124 36.33 -2.85 -6.59
C SER A 124 36.84 -3.42 -5.26
N GLN A 125 38.07 -3.91 -5.26
CA GLN A 125 38.66 -4.57 -4.08
C GLN A 125 38.77 -3.63 -2.86
N ASP A 126 39.02 -2.34 -3.09
CA ASP A 126 39.06 -1.30 -2.05
C ASP A 126 37.69 -1.04 -1.40
N GLN A 127 36.60 -1.29 -2.13
CA GLN A 127 35.23 -1.14 -1.62
C GLN A 127 34.75 -2.32 -0.78
N MET A 128 35.50 -3.42 -0.72
CA MET A 128 35.08 -4.62 0.00
C MET A 128 35.23 -4.51 1.53
N GLY A 129 35.90 -3.49 2.08
CA GLY A 129 35.94 -3.22 3.54
C GLY A 129 36.48 -4.35 4.43
N GLY A 130 37.07 -5.40 3.84
CA GLY A 130 37.56 -6.60 4.52
C GLY A 130 36.69 -7.85 4.39
N THR A 131 35.55 -7.78 3.68
CA THR A 131 34.88 -8.98 3.17
C THR A 131 35.57 -9.46 1.88
N ASP A 132 35.38 -10.73 1.51
CA ASP A 132 35.85 -11.29 0.24
C ASP A 132 34.74 -12.15 -0.38
N LEU A 133 34.32 -11.83 -1.59
CA LEU A 133 33.21 -12.51 -2.27
C LEU A 133 33.75 -13.31 -3.45
N ARG A 134 33.42 -14.61 -3.46
CA ARG A 134 33.85 -15.56 -4.48
C ARG A 134 32.65 -16.27 -5.09
N VAL A 135 32.63 -16.35 -6.41
CA VAL A 135 31.69 -17.20 -7.15
C VAL A 135 32.24 -18.63 -7.12
N LEU A 136 31.50 -19.53 -6.48
CA LEU A 136 31.84 -20.95 -6.38
C LEU A 136 31.31 -21.77 -7.56
N GLN A 137 30.18 -21.35 -8.11
CA GLN A 137 29.56 -21.98 -9.27
C GLN A 137 28.80 -20.92 -10.08
N ALA A 138 28.93 -21.00 -11.40
CA ALA A 138 28.06 -20.35 -12.36
C ALA A 138 27.92 -21.30 -13.54
N SER A 139 26.76 -21.93 -13.70
CA SER A 139 26.58 -22.94 -14.75
C SER A 139 25.12 -23.05 -15.17
N TRP A 140 24.89 -23.42 -16.42
CA TRP A 140 23.58 -23.79 -16.92
C TRP A 140 23.25 -25.25 -16.60
N VAL A 141 22.12 -25.51 -15.96
CA VAL A 141 21.64 -26.86 -15.65
C VAL A 141 20.26 -27.09 -16.22
N GLN A 142 19.94 -28.34 -16.58
CA GLN A 142 18.60 -28.71 -17.01
C GLN A 142 17.65 -28.70 -15.80
N GLY A 143 16.63 -27.86 -15.86
CA GLY A 143 15.59 -27.72 -14.86
C GLY A 143 14.40 -28.64 -15.11
N THR A 144 13.36 -28.46 -14.31
CA THR A 144 12.07 -29.13 -14.55
C THR A 144 11.35 -28.52 -15.76
N ARG A 145 10.56 -29.32 -16.48
CA ARG A 145 9.78 -28.92 -17.69
C ARG A 145 10.61 -28.54 -18.92
N GLY A 146 11.88 -28.94 -18.99
CA GLY A 146 12.74 -28.67 -20.15
C GLY A 146 13.28 -27.24 -20.23
N MET A 147 13.12 -26.44 -19.17
CA MET A 147 13.75 -25.14 -19.06
C MET A 147 15.19 -25.26 -18.59
N THR A 148 16.08 -24.43 -19.11
CA THR A 148 17.43 -24.27 -18.57
C THR A 148 17.40 -23.34 -17.35
N VAL A 149 18.18 -23.65 -16.32
CA VAL A 149 18.27 -22.89 -15.08
C VAL A 149 19.72 -22.43 -14.90
N ALA A 150 19.94 -21.14 -14.68
CA ALA A 150 21.22 -20.66 -14.19
C ALA A 150 21.35 -21.04 -12.71
N LYS A 151 22.30 -21.91 -12.40
CA LYS A 151 22.63 -22.29 -11.03
C LYS A 151 23.90 -21.56 -10.59
N ILE A 152 23.73 -20.67 -9.63
CA ILE A 152 24.81 -19.83 -9.09
C ILE A 152 25.03 -20.18 -7.62
N ALA A 153 26.29 -20.32 -7.22
CA ALA A 153 26.67 -20.43 -5.82
C ALA A 153 27.81 -19.46 -5.51
N LEU A 154 27.72 -18.77 -4.37
CA LEU A 154 28.72 -17.81 -3.93
C LEU A 154 29.02 -17.99 -2.44
N VAL A 155 30.20 -17.57 -2.04
CA VAL A 155 30.57 -17.37 -0.64
C VAL A 155 31.07 -15.94 -0.45
N CYS A 156 30.55 -15.28 0.58
CA CYS A 156 31.00 -13.98 1.06
C CYS A 156 31.67 -14.18 2.43
N LEU A 157 33.00 -14.19 2.45
CA LEU A 157 33.81 -14.42 3.63
C LEU A 157 33.82 -13.18 4.51
N SER A 158 33.64 -13.35 5.83
CA SER A 158 33.52 -12.21 6.77
C SER A 158 32.49 -11.18 6.32
N CYS A 159 31.31 -11.62 5.85
CA CYS A 159 30.37 -10.80 5.12
C CYS A 159 29.82 -9.60 5.91
N GLU A 160 29.85 -9.67 7.24
CA GLU A 160 29.48 -8.57 8.15
C GLU A 160 30.44 -7.36 8.06
N LYS A 161 31.62 -7.51 7.43
CA LYS A 161 32.56 -6.41 7.15
C LYS A 161 32.21 -5.60 5.90
N TRP A 162 31.14 -5.95 5.19
CA TRP A 162 30.68 -5.16 4.05
C TRP A 162 30.40 -3.70 4.48
N PRO A 163 31.07 -2.70 3.88
CA PRO A 163 31.00 -1.31 4.35
C PRO A 163 29.73 -0.57 3.92
N GLY A 164 28.91 -1.18 3.06
CA GLY A 164 27.65 -0.61 2.58
C GLY A 164 26.49 -0.86 3.54
N ALA A 165 25.36 -1.34 3.00
CA ALA A 165 24.19 -1.71 3.78
C ALA A 165 24.56 -2.81 4.81
N PRO A 166 24.34 -2.61 6.12
CA PRO A 166 24.77 -3.58 7.13
C PRO A 166 24.21 -4.98 6.90
N ILE A 167 25.08 -5.97 6.98
CA ILE A 167 24.75 -7.39 6.95
C ILE A 167 25.01 -7.94 8.35
N SER A 168 24.01 -8.55 8.98
CA SER A 168 24.17 -9.19 10.29
C SER A 168 23.70 -10.63 10.25
N ALA A 169 24.56 -11.55 10.68
CA ALA A 169 24.22 -12.97 10.75
C ALA A 169 23.10 -13.26 11.76
N GLN A 170 22.92 -12.40 12.76
CA GLN A 170 21.97 -12.58 13.86
C GLN A 170 20.68 -11.78 13.68
N ALA A 171 20.48 -11.12 12.53
CA ALA A 171 19.28 -10.35 12.29
C ALA A 171 18.06 -11.27 12.04
N PRO A 172 16.98 -11.19 12.84
CA PRO A 172 15.76 -11.97 12.59
C PRO A 172 14.93 -11.44 11.41
N SER A 173 15.32 -10.30 10.84
CA SER A 173 14.63 -9.64 9.72
C SER A 173 15.61 -8.74 8.94
N GLN A 174 16.59 -9.35 8.28
CA GLN A 174 17.53 -8.66 7.39
C GLN A 174 16.82 -8.26 6.09
N PRO A 175 16.80 -6.96 5.70
CA PRO A 175 16.24 -6.55 4.42
C PRO A 175 17.16 -6.97 3.27
N TRP A 176 16.52 -7.39 2.17
CA TRP A 176 17.12 -7.69 0.88
C TRP A 176 16.23 -7.09 -0.22
N ILE A 177 16.83 -6.84 -1.38
CA ILE A 177 16.15 -6.40 -2.58
C ILE A 177 16.31 -7.41 -3.70
N TRP A 178 15.35 -7.44 -4.61
CA TRP A 178 15.47 -8.13 -5.89
C TRP A 178 14.99 -7.21 -7.00
N ALA A 179 15.52 -7.42 -8.21
CA ALA A 179 15.12 -6.69 -9.40
C ALA A 179 15.38 -7.52 -10.65
N TRP A 180 14.66 -7.25 -11.74
CA TRP A 180 14.90 -7.93 -13.00
C TRP A 180 14.45 -7.09 -14.20
N ASN A 181 14.97 -7.46 -15.36
CA ASN A 181 14.57 -6.98 -16.67
C ASN A 181 14.46 -8.19 -17.59
N ASP A 182 13.37 -8.31 -18.35
CA ASP A 182 13.05 -9.40 -19.28
C ASP A 182 13.33 -9.07 -20.76
N ASN A 183 13.71 -7.82 -21.06
CA ASN A 183 13.73 -7.25 -22.41
C ASN A 183 15.11 -6.74 -22.86
N GLN A 184 16.10 -6.76 -21.98
CA GLN A 184 17.43 -6.28 -22.32
C GLN A 184 18.16 -7.30 -23.20
N ASP A 185 18.43 -6.92 -24.43
CA ASP A 185 19.37 -7.63 -25.29
C ASP A 185 20.81 -7.16 -25.00
N PHE A 186 21.73 -8.11 -24.86
CA PHE A 186 23.15 -7.86 -24.58
C PHE A 186 23.96 -8.09 -25.84
N GLN A 187 24.65 -7.05 -26.31
CA GLN A 187 25.58 -7.20 -27.44
C GLN A 187 26.80 -8.06 -27.07
N VAL A 188 27.28 -7.93 -25.83
CA VAL A 188 28.39 -8.71 -25.28
C VAL A 188 28.06 -9.06 -23.83
N PHE A 189 28.23 -10.32 -23.47
CA PHE A 189 28.13 -10.80 -22.09
C PHE A 189 29.46 -10.55 -21.34
N SER A 190 29.62 -9.35 -20.78
CA SER A 190 30.74 -8.99 -19.90
C SER A 190 30.27 -8.77 -18.47
N TYR A 191 31.16 -8.90 -17.47
CA TYR A 191 30.83 -8.64 -16.06
C TYR A 191 30.39 -7.19 -15.79
N ASP A 192 30.87 -6.23 -16.57
CA ASP A 192 30.62 -4.79 -16.40
C ASP A 192 29.57 -4.22 -17.37
N ALA A 193 28.86 -5.07 -18.13
CA ALA A 193 27.87 -4.65 -19.12
C ALA A 193 26.90 -3.58 -18.60
N HIS A 194 26.55 -2.60 -19.44
CA HIS A 194 25.52 -1.61 -19.11
C HIS A 194 24.18 -2.30 -18.89
N LEU A 195 23.45 -1.96 -17.83
CA LEU A 195 22.18 -2.56 -17.49
C LEU A 195 21.06 -1.54 -17.76
N ARG A 196 20.14 -1.94 -18.63
CA ARG A 196 18.84 -1.27 -18.71
C ARG A 196 18.14 -1.45 -17.37
N MET A 197 17.49 -0.39 -16.93
CA MET A 197 16.66 -0.32 -15.75
C MET A 197 15.68 -1.50 -15.63
N HIS A 198 15.44 -1.98 -14.40
CA HIS A 198 14.45 -3.01 -14.13
C HIS A 198 13.03 -2.57 -14.53
N LYS A 199 12.11 -3.51 -14.74
CA LYS A 199 10.74 -3.20 -15.18
C LYS A 199 10.07 -2.16 -14.26
N HIS A 200 9.62 -1.05 -14.84
CA HIS A 200 9.23 0.16 -14.11
C HIS A 200 7.72 0.26 -13.86
N HIS A 201 7.10 -0.78 -13.32
CA HIS A 201 5.76 -0.63 -12.74
C HIS A 201 5.65 -1.52 -11.51
N ALA A 202 5.36 -0.92 -10.36
CA ALA A 202 4.98 -1.61 -9.13
C ALA A 202 3.85 -2.65 -9.32
N LYS A 203 3.04 -2.52 -10.37
CA LYS A 203 2.02 -3.52 -10.73
C LYS A 203 2.55 -4.74 -11.48
N ASN A 204 3.77 -4.69 -12.03
CA ASN A 204 4.34 -5.77 -12.86
C ASN A 204 5.58 -6.43 -12.25
N GLY A 205 5.87 -6.19 -10.96
CA GLY A 205 6.87 -6.96 -10.23
C GLY A 205 8.28 -6.91 -10.82
N GLY A 206 8.75 -5.72 -11.22
CA GLY A 206 10.11 -5.53 -11.73
C GLY A 206 11.20 -5.48 -10.67
N TRP A 207 10.81 -5.16 -9.44
CA TRP A 207 11.69 -5.10 -8.27
C TRP A 207 10.85 -5.24 -7.00
N GLY A 208 11.51 -5.53 -5.88
CA GLY A 208 10.85 -5.61 -4.59
C GLY A 208 11.84 -5.73 -3.44
N VAL A 209 11.30 -5.60 -2.22
CA VAL A 209 12.01 -5.81 -0.96
C VAL A 209 11.47 -7.07 -0.30
N PHE A 210 12.35 -7.85 0.29
CA PHE A 210 12.00 -9.00 1.12
C PHE A 210 12.92 -9.05 2.34
N TYR A 211 12.58 -9.91 3.30
CA TYR A 211 13.24 -10.00 4.58
C TYR A 211 13.63 -11.44 4.85
N VAL A 212 14.86 -11.61 5.33
CA VAL A 212 15.46 -12.90 5.65
C VAL A 212 15.74 -12.97 7.15
N ASP A 213 15.30 -14.05 7.78
CA ASP A 213 15.66 -14.38 9.16
C ASP A 213 17.06 -15.00 9.15
N MET A 214 18.10 -14.16 9.22
CA MET A 214 19.49 -14.61 9.12
C MET A 214 19.88 -15.49 10.30
N ALA A 215 19.37 -15.16 11.50
CA ALA A 215 19.69 -15.84 12.76
C ALA A 215 19.39 -17.35 12.71
N ARG A 216 18.27 -17.73 12.07
CA ARG A 216 17.91 -19.15 11.92
C ARG A 216 18.87 -19.95 11.05
N SER A 217 19.59 -19.27 10.15
CA SER A 217 20.46 -19.89 9.14
C SER A 217 21.91 -20.04 9.61
N VAL A 218 22.23 -19.61 10.83
CA VAL A 218 23.57 -19.68 11.39
C VAL A 218 23.93 -21.11 11.76
N SER A 219 24.88 -21.69 11.01
CA SER A 219 25.55 -22.95 11.35
C SER A 219 26.65 -22.68 12.37
N THR A 220 26.65 -23.47 13.43
CA THR A 220 27.69 -23.47 14.47
C THR A 220 28.65 -24.66 14.33
N VAL A 221 28.56 -25.42 13.23
CA VAL A 221 29.48 -26.52 12.93
C VAL A 221 30.84 -25.93 12.52
N GLU A 222 31.94 -26.53 12.96
CA GLU A 222 33.31 -26.03 12.71
C GLU A 222 33.73 -26.08 11.23
N SER A 223 33.27 -27.09 10.49
CA SER A 223 33.51 -27.21 9.06
C SER A 223 32.57 -26.33 8.25
N ALA A 224 33.08 -25.76 7.15
CA ALA A 224 32.28 -25.02 6.18
C ALA A 224 31.01 -25.82 5.76
N PRO A 225 29.83 -25.19 5.77
CA PRO A 225 28.59 -25.87 5.44
C PRO A 225 28.52 -26.22 3.96
N SER A 226 27.68 -27.19 3.61
CA SER A 226 27.26 -27.37 2.22
C SER A 226 26.47 -26.15 1.73
N LEU A 227 26.46 -25.93 0.42
CA LEU A 227 25.62 -24.89 -0.21
C LEU A 227 24.13 -25.08 0.17
N PRO A 228 23.39 -23.98 0.45
CA PRO A 228 21.99 -24.06 0.82
C PRO A 228 21.15 -24.66 -0.33
N PRO A 229 20.47 -25.80 -0.11
CA PRO A 229 19.68 -26.43 -1.17
C PRO A 229 18.41 -25.63 -1.44
N ILE A 230 18.03 -25.49 -2.71
CA ILE A 230 16.74 -24.92 -3.11
C ILE A 230 15.66 -26.01 -3.12
N ARG A 231 14.62 -25.83 -2.31
CA ARG A 231 13.45 -26.71 -2.22
C ARG A 231 12.38 -26.27 -3.22
N THR A 232 12.06 -27.14 -4.18
CA THR A 232 11.05 -26.87 -5.21
C THR A 232 9.65 -26.69 -4.61
N GLY A 233 8.86 -25.77 -5.18
CA GLY A 233 7.49 -25.51 -4.75
C GLY A 233 7.34 -24.74 -3.43
N ILE A 234 8.43 -24.49 -2.69
CA ILE A 234 8.40 -23.71 -1.45
C ILE A 234 8.83 -22.28 -1.75
N SER A 235 7.89 -21.33 -1.69
CA SER A 235 8.21 -19.94 -2.00
C SER A 235 9.01 -19.24 -0.90
N ARG A 236 8.77 -19.58 0.36
CA ARG A 236 9.34 -18.88 1.52
C ARG A 236 9.65 -19.87 2.64
N LEU A 237 10.89 -19.90 3.09
CA LEU A 237 11.34 -20.63 4.27
C LEU A 237 12.24 -19.70 5.08
N GLY A 238 11.80 -19.24 6.25
CA GLY A 238 12.53 -18.21 7.00
C GLY A 238 12.66 -16.85 6.28
N THR A 239 11.77 -16.57 5.33
CA THR A 239 11.75 -15.31 4.58
C THR A 239 10.32 -14.76 4.44
N SER A 240 10.20 -13.47 4.15
CA SER A 240 8.91 -12.76 4.08
C SER A 240 9.00 -11.54 3.14
N ASP A 241 7.89 -11.16 2.51
CA ASP A 241 7.78 -9.88 1.76
C ASP A 241 7.55 -8.67 2.68
N SER A 242 7.55 -8.88 3.99
CA SER A 242 7.31 -7.84 4.99
C SER A 242 8.18 -8.10 6.22
N PRO A 243 8.58 -7.05 6.96
CA PRO A 243 9.40 -7.23 8.15
C PRO A 243 8.76 -8.22 9.12
N THR A 244 9.53 -9.19 9.60
CA THR A 244 9.07 -10.25 10.52
C THR A 244 9.27 -9.90 11.98
N SER A 245 10.03 -8.84 12.29
CA SER A 245 10.34 -8.40 13.64
C SER A 245 10.11 -6.90 13.84
N ALA A 246 9.88 -6.50 15.09
CA ALA A 246 9.78 -5.08 15.45
C ALA A 246 11.04 -4.31 15.05
N GLY A 247 12.22 -4.91 15.21
CA GLY A 247 13.48 -4.34 14.75
C GLY A 247 13.50 -4.13 13.23
N GLY A 248 13.04 -5.11 12.45
CA GLY A 248 12.92 -4.98 11.00
C GLY A 248 11.95 -3.88 10.56
N LEU A 249 10.81 -3.74 11.26
CA LEU A 249 9.84 -2.67 11.00
C LEU A 249 10.46 -1.29 11.28
N VAL A 250 11.15 -1.14 12.42
CA VAL A 250 11.84 0.11 12.78
C VAL A 250 12.92 0.44 11.75
N SER A 251 13.75 -0.53 11.35
CA SER A 251 14.76 -0.32 10.29
C SER A 251 14.12 0.11 8.97
N SER A 252 13.01 -0.52 8.57
CA SER A 252 12.28 -0.14 7.36
C SER A 252 11.78 1.31 7.39
N ILE A 253 11.31 1.79 8.55
CA ILE A 253 10.87 3.18 8.74
C ILE A 253 12.07 4.13 8.71
N ARG A 254 13.19 3.77 9.34
CA ARG A 254 14.40 4.60 9.42
C ARG A 254 15.10 4.77 8.07
N GLU A 255 15.06 3.78 7.20
CA GLU A 255 15.62 3.89 5.85
C GLU A 255 14.72 4.69 4.89
N ASN A 256 13.40 4.70 5.15
CA ASN A 256 12.40 5.32 4.29
C ASN A 256 11.63 6.41 5.04
N VAL A 257 12.32 7.28 5.78
CA VAL A 257 11.68 8.27 6.67
C VAL A 257 10.74 9.19 5.91
N MET A 258 11.17 9.74 4.78
CA MET A 258 10.34 10.66 4.00
C MET A 258 9.11 9.95 3.42
N GLN A 259 9.28 8.77 2.83
CA GLN A 259 8.18 7.93 2.35
C GLN A 259 7.19 7.62 3.48
N SER A 260 7.71 7.27 4.66
CA SER A 260 6.92 6.87 5.84
C SER A 260 6.11 8.05 6.37
N ILE A 261 6.72 9.23 6.49
CA ILE A 261 6.02 10.46 6.91
C ILE A 261 4.96 10.83 5.89
N HIS A 262 5.29 10.85 4.59
CA HIS A 262 4.33 11.11 3.51
C HIS A 262 3.11 10.19 3.60
N GLY A 263 3.36 8.87 3.63
CA GLY A 263 2.31 7.87 3.72
C GLY A 263 1.45 8.03 4.98
N PHE A 264 2.09 8.28 6.13
CA PHE A 264 1.40 8.47 7.40
C PHE A 264 0.49 9.71 7.40
N VAL A 265 0.99 10.89 7.01
CA VAL A 265 0.17 12.11 7.02
C VAL A 265 -0.97 12.05 6.01
N MET A 266 -0.75 11.43 4.85
CA MET A 266 -1.79 11.21 3.83
C MET A 266 -2.84 10.20 4.29
N PHE A 267 -2.42 9.12 4.97
CA PHE A 267 -3.33 8.18 5.60
C PHE A 267 -4.21 8.86 6.64
N ILE A 268 -3.63 9.63 7.57
CA ILE A 268 -4.41 10.37 8.58
C ILE A 268 -5.42 11.32 7.91
N ALA A 269 -5.01 12.06 6.88
CA ALA A 269 -5.89 12.98 6.17
C ALA A 269 -7.08 12.26 5.51
N PHE A 270 -6.82 11.31 4.62
CA PHE A 270 -7.85 10.69 3.77
C PHE A 270 -8.59 9.52 4.39
N PHE A 271 -7.95 8.76 5.28
CA PHE A 271 -8.59 7.62 5.93
C PHE A 271 -9.36 8.02 7.19
N ILE A 272 -8.86 9.00 7.96
CA ILE A 272 -9.43 9.38 9.25
C ILE A 272 -10.13 10.73 9.20
N LEU A 273 -9.40 11.81 8.92
CA LEU A 273 -9.89 13.17 9.17
C LEU A 273 -10.97 13.62 8.18
N PHE A 274 -10.81 13.40 6.86
CA PHE A 274 -11.85 13.77 5.90
C PHE A 274 -13.16 12.99 6.12
N PRO A 275 -13.16 11.65 6.28
CA PRO A 275 -14.36 10.91 6.66
C PRO A 275 -14.97 11.41 7.97
N LEU A 276 -14.16 11.67 9.01
CA LEU A 276 -14.64 12.23 10.27
C LEU A 276 -15.33 13.58 10.09
N GLY A 277 -14.78 14.48 9.25
CA GLY A 277 -15.38 15.76 8.91
C GLY A 277 -16.74 15.61 8.20
N THR A 278 -16.93 14.56 7.39
CA THR A 278 -18.23 14.26 6.77
C THR A 278 -19.26 13.71 7.77
N ILE A 279 -18.84 12.87 8.71
CA ILE A 279 -19.68 12.37 9.80
C ILE A 279 -20.11 13.53 10.71
N ALA A 280 -19.18 14.42 11.06
CA ALA A 280 -19.45 15.57 11.93
C ALA A 280 -20.56 16.48 11.38
N MET A 281 -20.59 16.72 10.06
CA MET A 281 -21.65 17.50 9.41
C MET A 281 -23.04 16.83 9.48
N ARG A 282 -23.08 15.51 9.65
CA ARG A 282 -24.31 14.70 9.74
C ARG A 282 -24.68 14.29 11.16
N SER A 283 -23.93 14.76 12.16
CA SER A 283 -24.16 14.44 13.58
C SER A 283 -25.48 14.98 14.15
N GLY A 284 -26.08 16.01 13.51
CA GLY A 284 -27.28 16.69 14.01
C GLY A 284 -27.01 17.70 15.14
N SER A 285 -25.76 17.86 15.56
CA SER A 285 -25.37 18.86 16.56
C SER A 285 -25.52 20.29 16.02
N SER A 286 -25.88 21.25 16.87
CA SER A 286 -25.84 22.68 16.55
C SER A 286 -24.44 23.17 16.14
N LYS A 287 -23.39 22.48 16.61
CA LYS A 287 -21.98 22.75 16.28
C LYS A 287 -21.46 21.96 15.06
N SER A 288 -22.33 21.20 14.38
CA SER A 288 -21.97 20.34 13.23
C SER A 288 -21.17 21.07 12.15
N PHE A 289 -21.60 22.27 11.74
CA PHE A 289 -20.88 23.09 10.78
C PHE A 289 -19.48 23.47 11.27
N LYS A 290 -19.34 23.89 12.53
CA LYS A 290 -18.05 24.24 13.14
C LYS A 290 -17.10 23.05 13.11
N TYR A 291 -17.55 21.88 13.57
CA TYR A 291 -16.73 20.68 13.55
C TYR A 291 -16.37 20.24 12.13
N HIS A 292 -17.31 20.33 11.19
CA HIS A 292 -17.09 19.99 9.80
C HIS A 292 -15.93 20.80 9.19
N TRP A 293 -15.99 22.14 9.22
CA TRP A 293 -14.95 22.94 8.58
C TRP A 293 -13.62 22.90 9.35
N SER A 294 -13.65 22.86 10.69
CA SER A 294 -12.42 22.81 11.49
C SER A 294 -11.65 21.50 11.30
N ILE A 295 -12.34 20.35 11.31
CA ILE A 295 -11.70 19.04 11.06
C ILE A 295 -11.18 18.97 9.63
N GLN A 296 -11.94 19.48 8.66
CA GLN A 296 -11.50 19.48 7.25
C GLN A 296 -10.33 20.42 6.97
N LEU A 297 -10.22 21.54 7.70
CA LEU A 297 -9.04 22.40 7.60
C LEU A 297 -7.79 21.66 8.09
N VAL A 298 -7.85 20.99 9.24
CA VAL A 298 -6.73 20.18 9.74
C VAL A 298 -6.39 19.06 8.76
N ALA A 299 -7.39 18.37 8.22
CA ALA A 299 -7.20 17.34 7.20
C ALA A 299 -6.49 17.89 5.94
N ALA A 300 -6.91 19.08 5.48
CA ALA A 300 -6.31 19.74 4.33
C ALA A 300 -4.84 20.11 4.59
N LEU A 301 -4.50 20.60 5.79
CA LEU A 301 -3.11 20.90 6.15
C LEU A 301 -2.23 19.63 6.09
N PHE A 302 -2.70 18.53 6.67
CA PHE A 302 -2.00 17.23 6.58
C PHE A 302 -1.82 16.78 5.12
N ALA A 303 -2.88 16.89 4.30
CA ALA A 303 -2.84 16.50 2.91
C ALA A 303 -1.88 17.38 2.08
N TRP A 304 -1.87 18.70 2.30
CA TRP A 304 -0.93 19.61 1.64
C TRP A 304 0.51 19.38 2.07
N SER A 305 0.77 19.18 3.36
CA SER A 305 2.10 18.79 3.84
C SER A 305 2.55 17.46 3.21
N GLY A 306 1.67 16.46 3.15
CA GLY A 306 1.94 15.20 2.47
C GLY A 306 2.24 15.37 0.98
N ALA A 307 1.45 16.17 0.26
CA ALA A 307 1.67 16.46 -1.15
C ALA A 307 3.01 17.17 -1.40
N ILE A 308 3.38 18.14 -0.55
CA ILE A 308 4.68 18.83 -0.62
C ILE A 308 5.81 17.83 -0.41
N ILE A 309 5.75 16.98 0.62
CA ILE A 309 6.77 15.94 0.85
C ILE A 309 6.89 15.01 -0.37
N GLY A 310 5.77 14.61 -0.96
CA GLY A 310 5.76 13.76 -2.15
C GLY A 310 6.47 14.41 -3.35
N LEU A 311 6.20 15.70 -3.60
CA LEU A 311 6.86 16.46 -4.68
C LEU A 311 8.35 16.71 -4.40
N LEU A 312 8.74 16.85 -3.14
CA LEU A 312 10.15 16.97 -2.76
C LEU A 312 10.92 15.67 -2.96
N MET A 313 10.26 14.52 -2.81
CA MET A 313 10.86 13.20 -3.05
C MET A 313 11.04 12.91 -4.54
N ASP A 314 10.07 13.25 -5.38
CA ASP A 314 10.17 13.13 -6.84
C ASP A 314 9.37 14.25 -7.53
N HIS A 315 10.07 15.07 -8.30
CA HIS A 315 9.48 16.18 -9.05
C HIS A 315 8.79 15.71 -10.33
N ASN A 316 9.11 14.51 -10.83
CA ASN A 316 8.55 13.99 -12.07
C ASN A 316 7.24 13.22 -11.80
N ILE A 317 6.15 13.65 -12.43
CA ILE A 317 4.84 13.03 -12.29
C ILE A 317 4.69 11.93 -13.34
N ASN A 318 5.17 10.72 -13.03
CA ASN A 318 5.22 9.60 -13.98
C ASN A 318 4.31 8.42 -13.59
N THR A 319 3.79 8.40 -12.36
CA THR A 319 2.98 7.29 -11.84
C THR A 319 1.53 7.70 -11.63
N LEU A 320 0.61 6.73 -11.70
CA LEU A 320 -0.80 6.94 -11.41
C LEU A 320 -1.03 7.52 -10.00
N HIS A 321 -0.23 7.10 -9.03
CA HIS A 321 -0.27 7.64 -7.66
C HIS A 321 0.07 9.13 -7.62
N GLN A 322 1.13 9.55 -8.31
CA GLN A 322 1.52 10.97 -8.39
C GLN A 322 0.45 11.81 -9.11
N TRP A 323 -0.09 11.32 -10.24
CA TRP A 323 -1.17 12.00 -10.96
C TRP A 323 -2.42 12.19 -10.09
N ILE A 324 -2.91 11.12 -9.44
CA ILE A 324 -4.05 11.22 -8.52
C ILE A 324 -3.73 12.17 -7.36
N GLY A 325 -2.52 12.10 -6.80
CA GLY A 325 -2.06 12.97 -5.71
C GLY A 325 -2.09 14.46 -6.06
N VAL A 326 -1.61 14.83 -7.24
CA VAL A 326 -1.62 16.22 -7.71
C VAL A 326 -3.05 16.71 -7.96
N PHE A 327 -3.90 15.88 -8.57
CA PHE A 327 -5.32 16.22 -8.71
C PHE A 327 -6.03 16.39 -7.37
N LEU A 328 -5.72 15.55 -6.38
CA LEU A 328 -6.24 15.69 -5.02
C LEU A 328 -5.84 17.02 -4.39
N GLY A 329 -4.60 17.48 -4.57
CA GLY A 329 -4.17 18.81 -4.12
C GLY A 329 -5.03 19.92 -4.71
N ALA A 330 -5.20 19.93 -6.04
CA ALA A 330 -6.05 20.91 -6.72
C ALA A 330 -7.53 20.81 -6.28
N TYR A 331 -8.06 19.59 -6.14
CA TYR A 331 -9.43 19.37 -5.70
C TYR A 331 -9.67 19.84 -4.28
N LEU A 332 -8.70 19.71 -3.37
CA LEU A 332 -8.84 20.22 -2.00
C LEU A 332 -8.94 21.74 -1.97
N PHE A 333 -8.14 22.44 -2.78
CA PHE A 333 -8.25 23.89 -2.91
C PHE A 333 -9.63 24.32 -3.46
N ILE A 334 -10.05 23.73 -4.58
CA ILE A 334 -11.35 23.99 -5.20
C ILE A 334 -12.49 23.67 -4.24
N GLN A 335 -12.41 22.56 -3.52
CA GLN A 335 -13.43 22.11 -2.59
C GLN A 335 -13.59 23.06 -1.40
N GLY A 336 -12.49 23.68 -0.93
CA GLY A 336 -12.52 24.75 0.06
C GLY A 336 -13.30 25.98 -0.43
N LEU A 337 -13.03 26.42 -1.67
CA LEU A 337 -13.75 27.54 -2.29
C LEU A 337 -15.24 27.22 -2.50
N LEU A 338 -15.55 26.02 -3.01
CA LEU A 338 -16.93 25.55 -3.17
C LEU A 338 -17.66 25.46 -1.83
N GLY A 339 -16.99 25.01 -0.77
CA GLY A 339 -17.57 24.93 0.57
C GLY A 339 -17.89 26.30 1.16
N TRP A 340 -16.99 27.28 0.99
CA TRP A 340 -17.21 28.66 1.40
C TRP A 340 -18.37 29.30 0.63
N GLN A 341 -18.36 29.17 -0.70
CA GLN A 341 -19.43 29.72 -1.55
C GLN A 341 -20.78 29.05 -1.27
N HIS A 342 -20.78 27.73 -1.05
CA HIS A 342 -21.96 26.99 -0.63
C HIS A 342 -22.55 27.57 0.66
N HIS A 343 -21.71 27.80 1.68
CA HIS A 343 -22.17 28.36 2.94
C HIS A 343 -22.75 29.78 2.78
N ARG A 344 -22.05 30.67 2.05
CA ARG A 344 -22.52 32.04 1.79
C ARG A 344 -23.89 32.06 1.11
N VAL A 345 -24.06 31.26 0.06
CA VAL A 345 -25.33 31.17 -0.68
C VAL A 345 -26.42 30.53 0.18
N PHE A 346 -26.09 29.48 0.93
CA PHE A 346 -27.06 28.78 1.78
C PHE A 346 -27.59 29.67 2.93
N VAL A 347 -26.73 30.47 3.56
CA VAL A 347 -27.15 31.42 4.60
C VAL A 347 -28.09 32.49 4.02
N ARG A 348 -27.86 32.93 2.78
CA ARG A 348 -28.66 33.95 2.10
C ARG A 348 -30.03 33.44 1.65
N ILE A 349 -30.06 32.29 0.97
CA ILE A 349 -31.28 31.81 0.29
C ILE A 349 -32.00 30.72 1.12
N ARG A 350 -31.36 30.14 2.14
CA ARG A 350 -31.87 29.04 2.98
C ARG A 350 -32.29 27.78 2.21
N ARG A 351 -31.92 27.66 0.93
CA ARG A 351 -32.13 26.50 0.06
C ARG A 351 -30.82 26.06 -0.59
N ARG A 352 -30.77 24.79 -1.01
CA ARG A 352 -29.65 24.27 -1.79
C ARG A 352 -29.62 24.92 -3.17
N HIS A 353 -28.42 25.18 -3.67
CA HIS A 353 -28.15 25.76 -4.98
C HIS A 353 -27.21 24.86 -5.78
N TRP A 354 -26.95 25.13 -7.06
CA TRP A 354 -26.02 24.33 -7.87
C TRP A 354 -24.65 24.14 -7.19
N VAL A 355 -24.13 25.19 -6.53
CA VAL A 355 -22.87 25.15 -5.75
C VAL A 355 -22.92 24.10 -4.63
N SER A 356 -24.08 23.91 -3.98
CA SER A 356 -24.26 22.85 -2.98
C SER A 356 -24.02 21.47 -3.59
N TYR A 357 -24.56 21.22 -4.78
CA TYR A 357 -24.41 19.94 -5.46
C TYR A 357 -22.97 19.74 -5.93
N SER A 358 -22.32 20.79 -6.46
CA SER A 358 -20.90 20.75 -6.82
C SER A 358 -20.02 20.40 -5.62
N HIS A 359 -20.19 21.09 -4.49
CA HIS A 359 -19.44 20.79 -3.26
C HIS A 359 -19.66 19.36 -2.76
N ILE A 360 -20.91 18.85 -2.81
CA ILE A 360 -21.22 17.48 -2.36
C ILE A 360 -20.55 16.43 -3.27
N TRP A 361 -20.66 16.57 -4.60
CA TRP A 361 -20.11 15.59 -5.53
C TRP A 361 -18.59 15.65 -5.63
N PHE A 362 -17.98 16.84 -5.63
CA PHE A 362 -16.53 16.97 -5.52
C PHE A 362 -16.01 16.34 -4.24
N GLY A 363 -16.67 16.56 -3.10
CA GLY A 363 -16.26 15.95 -1.83
C GLY A 363 -16.29 14.42 -1.86
N ARG A 364 -17.30 13.82 -2.50
CA ARG A 364 -17.38 12.38 -2.71
C ARG A 364 -16.25 11.87 -3.60
N LEU A 365 -16.00 12.56 -4.71
CA LEU A 365 -14.91 12.21 -5.63
C LEU A 365 -13.55 12.29 -4.93
N THR A 366 -13.30 13.34 -4.15
CA THR A 366 -12.07 13.51 -3.37
C THR A 366 -11.84 12.36 -2.38
N LEU A 367 -12.88 11.86 -1.70
CA LEU A 367 -12.74 10.71 -0.80
C LEU A 367 -12.39 9.42 -1.57
N VAL A 368 -13.10 9.14 -2.67
CA VAL A 368 -12.85 7.94 -3.49
C VAL A 368 -11.43 7.97 -4.08
N LEU A 369 -11.02 9.11 -4.64
CA LEU A 369 -9.67 9.31 -5.15
C LEU A 369 -8.63 9.20 -4.04
N GLY A 370 -8.90 9.78 -2.86
CA GLY A 370 -8.01 9.69 -1.70
C GLY A 370 -7.76 8.25 -1.24
N TRP A 371 -8.83 7.46 -1.09
CA TRP A 371 -8.72 6.04 -0.74
C TRP A 371 -8.04 5.22 -1.83
N THR A 372 -8.36 5.49 -3.09
CA THR A 372 -7.67 4.87 -4.23
C THR A 372 -6.17 5.21 -4.18
N ASN A 373 -5.84 6.45 -3.81
CA ASN A 373 -4.47 6.91 -3.76
C ASN A 373 -3.64 6.27 -2.62
N ILE A 374 -4.28 5.92 -1.51
CA ILE A 374 -3.65 5.11 -0.45
C ILE A 374 -3.22 3.76 -1.03
N ILE A 375 -4.11 3.08 -1.77
CA ILE A 375 -3.82 1.77 -2.37
C ILE A 375 -2.75 1.88 -3.47
N THR A 376 -2.85 2.87 -4.37
CA THR A 376 -1.81 3.06 -5.41
C THR A 376 -0.46 3.44 -4.82
N GLY A 377 -0.43 4.15 -3.69
CA GLY A 377 0.79 4.47 -2.95
C GLY A 377 1.43 3.22 -2.33
N MET A 378 0.64 2.37 -1.68
CA MET A 378 1.13 1.10 -1.13
C MET A 378 1.64 0.14 -2.21
N LEU A 379 0.99 0.13 -3.38
CA LEU A 379 1.49 -0.59 -4.55
C LEU A 379 2.85 -0.03 -4.95
N LEU A 380 2.97 1.30 -5.10
CA LEU A 380 4.21 1.96 -5.50
C LEU A 380 5.37 1.71 -4.53
N SER A 381 5.11 1.62 -3.23
CA SER A 381 6.12 1.27 -2.22
C SER A 381 6.51 -0.21 -2.19
N GLY A 382 5.91 -1.06 -3.02
CA GLY A 382 6.19 -2.50 -3.03
C GLY A 382 5.68 -3.22 -1.78
N THR A 383 4.65 -2.68 -1.11
CA THR A 383 4.06 -3.32 0.07
C THR A 383 3.45 -4.67 -0.31
N SER A 384 3.57 -5.67 0.58
CA SER A 384 3.08 -7.01 0.26
C SER A 384 1.56 -7.05 0.07
N THR A 385 1.13 -8.00 -0.76
CA THR A 385 -0.27 -8.15 -1.18
C THR A 385 -1.23 -8.31 0.00
N THR A 386 -0.80 -8.96 1.09
CA THR A 386 -1.61 -9.16 2.30
C THR A 386 -1.91 -7.86 3.02
N TRP A 387 -0.92 -6.97 3.15
CA TRP A 387 -1.09 -5.65 3.75
C TRP A 387 -1.95 -4.74 2.87
N ILE A 388 -1.77 -4.78 1.54
CA ILE A 388 -2.62 -4.04 0.59
C ILE A 388 -4.07 -4.52 0.68
N ALA A 389 -4.30 -5.84 0.69
CA ALA A 389 -5.65 -6.43 0.81
C ALA A 389 -6.31 -6.05 2.15
N SER A 390 -5.54 -6.04 3.23
CA SER A 390 -6.00 -5.62 4.56
C SER A 390 -6.42 -4.15 4.56
N MET A 391 -5.61 -3.26 3.98
CA MET A 391 -5.96 -1.84 3.85
C MET A 391 -7.19 -1.62 2.97
N ALA A 392 -7.30 -2.34 1.85
CA ALA A 392 -8.48 -2.30 0.99
C ALA A 392 -9.75 -2.73 1.75
N GLY A 393 -9.66 -3.76 2.57
CA GLY A 393 -10.74 -4.19 3.47
C GLY A 393 -11.13 -3.11 4.48
N LEU A 394 -10.16 -2.44 5.11
CA LEU A 394 -10.40 -1.34 6.05
C LEU A 394 -11.05 -0.13 5.36
N ILE A 395 -10.63 0.21 4.14
CA ILE A 395 -11.25 1.25 3.32
C ILE A 395 -12.69 0.89 2.99
N ALA A 396 -12.96 -0.35 2.59
CA ALA A 396 -14.32 -0.81 2.29
C ALA A 396 -15.23 -0.72 3.53
N VAL A 397 -14.75 -1.13 4.70
CA VAL A 397 -15.49 -0.98 5.97
C VAL A 397 -15.74 0.50 6.28
N ASN A 398 -14.74 1.37 6.13
CA ASN A 398 -14.88 2.81 6.34
C ASN A 398 -15.94 3.42 5.40
N ALA A 399 -15.91 3.06 4.12
CA ALA A 399 -16.88 3.48 3.12
C ALA A 399 -18.31 3.02 3.43
N LEU A 400 -18.49 1.77 3.86
CA LEU A 400 -19.78 1.21 4.26
C LEU A 400 -20.33 1.90 5.52
N VAL A 401 -19.50 2.08 6.54
CA VAL A 401 -19.85 2.78 7.78
C VAL A 401 -20.28 4.22 7.45
N LEU A 402 -19.50 4.93 6.65
CA LEU A 402 -19.81 6.30 6.24
C LEU A 402 -21.14 6.37 5.46
N SER A 403 -21.34 5.45 4.51
CA SER A 403 -22.57 5.38 3.70
C SER A 403 -23.80 5.08 4.55
N PHE A 404 -23.69 4.14 5.49
CA PHE A 404 -24.73 3.82 6.44
C PHE A 404 -25.07 5.02 7.35
N TRP A 405 -24.07 5.71 7.87
CA TRP A 405 -24.26 6.93 8.67
C TRP A 405 -24.97 8.03 7.89
N ILE A 406 -24.54 8.27 6.65
CA ILE A 406 -25.17 9.27 5.76
C ILE A 406 -26.63 8.90 5.49
N TRP A 407 -26.92 7.62 5.21
CA TRP A 407 -28.27 7.12 4.97
C TRP A 407 -29.16 7.30 6.22
N LYS A 408 -28.69 6.85 7.39
CA LYS A 408 -29.40 6.98 8.66
C LYS A 408 -29.69 8.45 9.01
N ALA A 409 -28.71 9.33 8.85
CA ALA A 409 -28.88 10.76 9.08
C ALA A 409 -29.90 11.39 8.11
N SER A 410 -29.88 10.97 6.84
CA SER A 410 -30.83 11.46 5.83
C SER A 410 -32.26 11.00 6.12
N ARG A 411 -32.46 9.75 6.60
CA ARG A 411 -33.77 9.24 7.05
C ARG A 411 -34.31 10.01 8.26
N ARG A 412 -33.45 10.36 9.22
CA ARG A 412 -33.85 11.18 10.39
C ARG A 412 -34.36 12.56 9.96
N GLN A 413 -33.66 13.22 9.03
CA GLN A 413 -34.06 14.52 8.49
C GLN A 413 -35.38 14.47 7.72
N LEU A 414 -35.67 13.36 7.04
CA LEU A 414 -36.95 13.17 6.37
C LEU A 414 -38.09 13.02 7.37
N ARG A 415 -37.92 12.18 8.42
CA ARG A 415 -38.92 12.00 9.48
C ARG A 415 -39.27 13.31 10.20
N THR A 416 -38.27 14.14 10.54
CA THR A 416 -38.50 15.44 11.18
C THR A 416 -39.26 16.44 10.31
N LYS A 417 -39.27 16.28 8.98
CA LYS A 417 -40.04 17.13 8.06
C LYS A 417 -41.48 16.68 7.89
N VAL A 418 -41.74 15.38 8.01
CA VAL A 418 -43.09 14.79 7.85
C VAL A 418 -43.92 14.94 9.14
N SER A 419 -43.30 14.76 10.32
CA SER A 419 -44.03 14.80 11.61
C SER A 419 -44.85 16.07 11.88
N PRO A 420 -44.38 17.30 11.58
CA PRO A 420 -45.17 18.50 11.89
C PRO A 420 -46.35 18.76 10.93
N ALA A 421 -46.32 18.22 9.71
CA ALA A 421 -47.37 18.47 8.72
C ALA A 421 -48.51 17.45 8.81
N ASP A 422 -48.18 16.18 9.10
CA ASP A 422 -49.18 15.11 9.15
C ASP A 422 -49.86 14.98 10.51
N GLU A 423 -49.24 15.41 11.63
CA GLU A 423 -49.95 15.48 12.92
C GLU A 423 -50.99 16.61 12.94
N ALA A 424 -50.69 17.77 12.31
CA ALA A 424 -51.67 18.85 12.16
C ALA A 424 -52.81 18.49 11.18
N ALA A 425 -52.51 17.72 10.13
CA ALA A 425 -53.51 17.24 9.18
C ALA A 425 -54.33 16.04 9.71
N SER A 426 -53.74 15.16 10.54
CA SER A 426 -54.47 14.00 11.11
C SER A 426 -55.28 14.33 12.36
N GLN A 427 -54.87 15.32 13.18
CA GLN A 427 -55.70 15.79 14.30
C GLN A 427 -56.90 16.63 13.87
N SER A 428 -56.88 17.21 12.65
CA SER A 428 -58.04 17.91 12.09
C SER A 428 -59.00 17.01 11.31
N LEU A 429 -58.69 15.72 11.15
CA LEU A 429 -59.49 14.77 10.37
C LEU A 429 -60.31 13.81 11.25
N TRP A 430 -60.97 14.33 12.28
CA TRP A 430 -62.19 13.69 12.82
C TRP A 430 -63.37 14.63 12.58
N PRO A 431 -64.00 14.63 11.39
CA PRO A 431 -65.31 15.22 11.26
C PRO A 431 -66.33 14.32 11.95
N ASP A 432 -67.15 14.91 12.82
CA ASP A 432 -68.35 14.31 13.39
C ASP A 432 -69.21 13.63 12.30
N PRO A 433 -69.84 12.48 12.58
CA PRO A 433 -70.51 11.68 11.57
C PRO A 433 -71.85 12.33 11.20
N LYS A 434 -71.86 13.12 10.12
CA LYS A 434 -73.07 13.49 9.41
C LYS A 434 -73.05 12.95 7.99
N GLN A 435 -73.75 11.83 7.85
CA GLN A 435 -74.67 11.47 6.77
C GLN A 435 -74.46 12.13 5.40
N GLY A 436 -74.11 11.29 4.40
CA GLY A 436 -74.26 11.53 2.96
C GLY A 436 -73.25 12.54 2.41
N GLU A 437 -72.54 12.33 1.31
CA GLU A 437 -72.76 11.49 0.16
C GLU A 437 -71.40 11.09 -0.43
N TYR A 438 -71.39 9.88 -0.96
CA TYR A 438 -70.29 9.26 -1.65
C TYR A 438 -70.06 9.91 -3.03
N PHE A 439 -68.80 9.85 -3.49
CA PHE A 439 -68.37 9.89 -4.88
C PHE A 439 -68.65 11.16 -5.71
N ALA A 440 -67.59 11.94 -5.94
CA ALA A 440 -67.39 12.63 -7.22
C ALA A 440 -65.94 12.39 -7.68
N LEU A 441 -65.73 11.22 -8.31
CA LEU A 441 -64.59 10.98 -9.20
C LEU A 441 -64.81 11.83 -10.45
N GLY A 442 -64.10 12.94 -10.55
CA GLY A 442 -64.03 13.76 -11.77
C GLY A 442 -62.59 13.83 -12.26
N THR A 443 -62.15 12.78 -12.94
CA THR A 443 -61.02 12.86 -13.88
C THR A 443 -61.59 13.36 -15.20
N ILE A 444 -61.24 14.58 -15.60
CA ILE A 444 -61.32 15.03 -16.98
C ILE A 444 -60.00 15.75 -17.26
N ASP A 445 -59.13 15.02 -17.96
CA ASP A 445 -58.12 15.59 -18.84
C ASP A 445 -58.81 16.54 -19.81
N GLU A 446 -58.26 17.73 -20.03
CA GLU A 446 -58.30 18.40 -21.34
C GLU A 446 -57.39 19.65 -21.34
N ASP A 447 -56.52 19.64 -22.36
CA ASP A 447 -55.99 20.76 -23.12
C ASP A 447 -54.81 21.58 -22.59
N ASP A 448 -53.63 21.18 -23.08
CA ASP A 448 -52.87 21.89 -24.12
C ASP A 448 -52.87 23.42 -24.08
N GLY A 449 -51.67 24.02 -24.02
CA GLY A 449 -51.57 25.43 -24.36
C GLY A 449 -50.27 26.15 -24.05
N THR A 450 -49.20 25.75 -24.74
CA THR A 450 -48.22 26.64 -25.37
C THR A 450 -47.26 27.49 -24.53
N ASP A 451 -45.99 27.24 -24.81
CA ASP A 451 -44.83 28.10 -24.63
C ASP A 451 -44.99 29.50 -25.23
N SER A 452 -44.11 30.40 -24.75
CA SER A 452 -43.41 31.45 -25.50
C SER A 452 -43.68 32.91 -25.09
N GLU A 453 -42.60 33.48 -24.53
CA GLU A 453 -42.04 34.80 -24.83
C GLU A 453 -42.73 36.09 -24.32
N GLY A 454 -42.05 36.70 -23.36
CA GLY A 454 -41.38 38.00 -23.53
C GLY A 454 -42.11 39.08 -24.34
N GLU A 455 -42.61 40.09 -23.63
CA GLU A 455 -42.31 41.51 -23.83
C GLU A 455 -43.32 42.38 -23.07
N ARG A 456 -42.82 43.19 -22.12
CA ARG A 456 -42.99 44.66 -22.08
C ARG A 456 -42.59 45.21 -20.71
N GLU A 457 -41.42 45.82 -20.71
CA GLU A 457 -41.02 46.85 -19.78
C GLU A 457 -42.03 48.03 -19.75
N ASN A 458 -41.94 48.79 -18.65
CA ASN A 458 -42.40 50.17 -18.45
C ASN A 458 -43.90 50.41 -18.24
N LYS A 459 -44.30 50.40 -16.96
CA LYS A 459 -45.09 51.51 -16.39
C LYS A 459 -44.60 51.86 -14.99
N LYS A 460 -43.86 52.97 -14.95
CA LYS A 460 -43.54 53.77 -13.76
C LYS A 460 -44.81 54.38 -13.14
N ASN A 461 -44.70 54.55 -11.82
CA ASN A 461 -45.25 55.60 -10.95
C ASN A 461 -46.71 55.59 -10.46
N ASN A 462 -46.76 55.84 -9.14
CA ASN A 462 -47.79 56.42 -8.29
C ASN A 462 -48.95 55.54 -7.80
N ARG A 463 -48.81 55.08 -6.54
CA ARG A 463 -49.72 55.46 -5.45
C ARG A 463 -49.07 55.19 -4.08
N ALA A 464 -48.94 56.26 -3.30
CA ALA A 464 -48.49 56.27 -1.91
C ALA A 464 -49.59 55.72 -0.95
N PRO A 465 -49.24 55.35 0.29
CA PRO A 465 -50.09 54.55 1.18
C PRO A 465 -51.10 55.38 1.97
N TYR A 466 -52.30 54.82 2.15
CA TYR A 466 -53.38 55.39 2.98
C TYR A 466 -53.19 54.96 4.44
N ASP A 467 -53.07 55.96 5.32
CA ASP A 467 -52.96 55.85 6.78
C ASP A 467 -54.27 56.32 7.44
N PRO A 468 -54.97 55.50 8.23
CA PRO A 468 -56.15 55.90 8.98
C PRO A 468 -55.88 55.87 10.49
N VAL A 469 -55.36 56.94 11.07
CA VAL A 469 -55.59 57.25 12.50
C VAL A 469 -56.05 58.69 12.65
N ARG A 470 -57.33 58.80 13.01
CA ARG A 470 -58.13 60.00 13.09
C ARG A 470 -58.05 60.60 14.51
N GLU A 471 -57.50 61.81 14.55
CA GLU A 471 -58.10 63.03 15.14
C GLU A 471 -58.30 63.11 16.66
N SER A 472 -57.62 64.11 17.20
CA SER A 472 -57.82 64.77 18.49
C SER A 472 -59.22 65.36 18.65
N SER A 473 -59.76 65.29 19.86
CA SER A 473 -60.66 66.32 20.38
C SER A 473 -60.20 66.70 21.78
N GLY A 474 -59.50 67.83 21.86
CA GLY A 474 -59.44 68.62 23.08
C GLY A 474 -60.66 69.54 23.14
N GLN A 475 -61.31 69.56 24.30
CA GLN A 475 -61.71 70.77 25.03
C GLN A 475 -62.05 70.37 26.45
#